data_AF-X1AA39-F1
#
_entry.id   AF-X1AA39-F1
#
_cell.length_a   1.000
_cell.length_b   1.000
_cell.length_c   1.000
_cell.angle_alpha   90.00
_cell.angle_beta   90.00
_cell.angle_gamma   90.00
#
_symmetry.space_group_name_H-M   'P 1'
#
loop_
_entity.id
_entity.type
_entity.pdbx_description
1 polymer ?
#
loop_
_entity_poly.entity_id
_entity_poly.type
_entity_poly.pdbx_seq_one_letter_code
_entity_poly.pdbx_strand_id
1 'polypeptide(L)'
;MASVVIALSFIVLAWAQFRTSDYAENYGETTDAEIAKLKEILIVEHIFYDVSSETISIYLLNCGAIDNVKIQSIHVNDTGLQITSLNFLNGTSIPDQDLDRGEEGYLLLPCGALTAG
;
A
#
# COMPACT_ATOMS: atom_id res chain seq x y z
N MET A 1 -17.59 -23.29 -51.43
CA MET A 1 -16.26 -22.93 -50.88
C MET A 1 -16.21 -21.51 -50.32
N ALA A 2 -16.75 -20.48 -51.01
CA ALA A 2 -16.77 -19.11 -50.49
C ALA A 2 -17.52 -18.91 -49.14
N SER A 3 -18.65 -19.60 -48.94
CA SER A 3 -19.43 -19.51 -47.69
C SER A 3 -18.68 -19.98 -46.44
N VAL A 4 -17.84 -21.01 -46.57
CA VAL A 4 -17.03 -21.56 -45.47
C VAL A 4 -15.92 -20.58 -45.07
N VAL A 5 -15.30 -19.93 -46.04
CA VAL A 5 -14.26 -18.90 -45.80
C VAL A 5 -14.85 -17.68 -45.09
N ILE A 6 -16.05 -17.26 -45.49
CA ILE A 6 -16.76 -16.15 -44.84
C ILE A 6 -17.10 -16.50 -43.38
N ALA A 7 -17.63 -17.71 -43.13
CA ALA A 7 -17.96 -18.16 -41.78
C ALA A 7 -16.71 -18.24 -40.87
N LEU A 8 -15.61 -18.81 -41.37
CA LEU A 8 -14.34 -18.86 -40.64
C LEU A 8 -13.79 -17.45 -40.32
N SER A 9 -13.94 -16.51 -41.26
CA SER A 9 -13.48 -15.12 -41.07
C SER A 9 -14.23 -14.44 -39.92
N PHE A 10 -15.54 -14.65 -39.81
CA PHE A 10 -16.33 -14.10 -38.70
C PHE A 10 -15.98 -14.73 -37.36
N ILE A 11 -15.70 -16.04 -37.32
CA ILE A 11 -15.27 -16.73 -36.10
C ILE A 11 -13.92 -16.17 -35.61
N VAL A 12 -12.96 -16.02 -36.51
CA VAL A 12 -11.65 -15.45 -36.19
C VAL A 12 -11.78 -14.00 -35.72
N LEU A 13 -12.63 -13.20 -36.38
CA LEU A 13 -12.88 -11.83 -35.97
C LEU A 13 -13.53 -11.73 -34.59
N ALA A 14 -14.53 -12.56 -34.30
CA ALA A 14 -15.19 -12.60 -32.99
C ALA A 14 -14.22 -13.03 -31.88
N TRP A 15 -13.38 -14.03 -32.13
CA TRP A 15 -12.33 -14.45 -31.20
C TRP A 15 -11.29 -13.34 -30.97
N ALA A 16 -10.85 -12.67 -32.04
CA ALA A 16 -9.90 -11.57 -31.94
C ALA A 16 -10.49 -10.41 -31.12
N GLN A 17 -11.75 -10.03 -31.37
CA GLN A 17 -12.45 -9.00 -30.61
C GLN A 17 -12.59 -9.36 -29.13
N PHE A 18 -12.97 -10.61 -28.83
CA PHE A 18 -13.07 -11.10 -27.45
C PHE A 18 -11.72 -11.02 -26.73
N ARG A 19 -10.64 -11.48 -27.38
CA ARG A 19 -9.29 -11.43 -26.81
C ARG A 19 -8.78 -10.00 -26.64
N THR A 20 -9.10 -9.09 -27.54
CA THR A 20 -8.76 -7.67 -27.41
C THR A 20 -9.53 -7.02 -26.26
N SER A 21 -10.81 -7.34 -26.08
CA SER A 21 -11.61 -6.84 -24.95
C SER A 21 -11.06 -7.32 -23.62
N ASP A 22 -10.80 -8.62 -23.50
CA ASP A 22 -10.21 -9.25 -22.31
C ASP A 22 -8.83 -8.66 -21.98
N TYR A 23 -7.99 -8.41 -23.00
CA TYR A 23 -6.70 -7.74 -22.80
C TYR A 23 -6.86 -6.28 -22.34
N ALA A 24 -7.79 -5.52 -22.93
CA ALA A 24 -8.01 -4.13 -22.57
C ALA A 24 -8.56 -3.97 -21.13
N GLU A 25 -9.44 -4.88 -20.72
CA GLU A 25 -9.98 -4.93 -19.36
C GLU A 25 -8.88 -5.27 -18.34
N ASN A 26 -8.16 -6.38 -18.55
CA ASN A 26 -7.07 -6.78 -17.66
C ASN A 26 -5.94 -5.72 -17.60
N TYR A 27 -5.65 -5.06 -18.73
CA TYR A 27 -4.67 -3.97 -18.78
C TYR A 27 -5.14 -2.75 -17.97
N GLY A 28 -6.43 -2.38 -18.08
CA GLY A 28 -7.03 -1.31 -17.31
C GLY A 28 -6.96 -1.58 -15.81
N GLU A 29 -7.42 -2.76 -15.39
CA GLU A 29 -7.38 -3.19 -13.98
C GLU A 29 -5.96 -3.21 -13.41
N THR A 30 -5.00 -3.76 -14.16
CA THR A 30 -3.60 -3.79 -13.75
C THR A 30 -3.02 -2.38 -13.64
N THR A 31 -3.31 -1.51 -14.61
CA THR A 31 -2.82 -0.13 -14.61
C THR A 31 -3.40 0.66 -13.44
N ASP A 32 -4.69 0.51 -13.16
CA ASP A 32 -5.34 1.17 -12.03
C ASP A 32 -4.78 0.68 -10.69
N ALA A 33 -4.50 -0.62 -10.56
CA ALA A 33 -3.87 -1.20 -9.37
C ALA A 33 -2.44 -0.67 -9.16
N GLU A 34 -1.64 -0.58 -10.22
CA GLU A 34 -0.29 -0.01 -10.14
C GLU A 34 -0.30 1.50 -9.85
N ILE A 35 -1.26 2.24 -10.42
CA ILE A 35 -1.49 3.65 -10.10
C ILE A 35 -1.91 3.79 -8.63
N ALA A 36 -2.77 2.93 -8.11
CA ALA A 36 -3.17 2.94 -6.70
C ALA A 36 -1.97 2.74 -5.77
N LYS A 37 -1.08 1.79 -6.08
CA LYS A 37 0.18 1.58 -5.34
C LYS A 37 1.09 2.80 -5.37
N LEU A 38 1.23 3.45 -6.53
CA LEU A 38 2.02 4.68 -6.67
C LEU A 38 1.44 5.88 -5.89
N LYS A 39 0.15 5.84 -5.55
CA LYS A 39 -0.49 6.87 -4.74
C LYS A 39 -0.32 6.65 -3.24
N GLU A 40 0.06 5.46 -2.80
CA GLU A 40 0.28 5.13 -1.39
C GLU A 40 1.78 5.19 -1.07
N ILE A 41 2.32 6.41 -1.00
CA ILE A 41 3.75 6.63 -0.68
C ILE A 41 3.88 7.08 0.77
N LEU A 42 4.30 6.15 1.62
CA LEU A 42 4.65 6.42 3.01
C LEU A 42 6.18 6.40 3.16
N ILE A 43 6.74 7.48 3.69
CA ILE A 43 8.18 7.63 3.92
C ILE A 43 8.48 7.47 5.40
N VAL A 44 9.53 6.70 5.72
CA VAL A 44 10.14 6.71 7.05
C VAL A 44 11.18 7.82 7.09
N GLU A 45 10.92 8.87 7.87
CA GLU A 45 11.80 10.03 7.93
C GLU A 45 12.94 9.83 8.92
N HIS A 46 12.64 9.26 10.08
CA HIS A 46 13.61 9.09 11.15
C HIS A 46 13.25 7.90 12.05
N ILE A 47 14.27 7.22 12.56
CA ILE A 47 14.12 6.17 13.57
C ILE A 47 15.05 6.53 14.73
N PHE A 48 14.48 6.67 15.91
CA PHE A 48 15.21 7.03 17.12
C PHE A 48 15.01 5.98 18.20
N TYR A 49 16.08 5.55 18.84
CA TYR A 49 16.03 4.66 19.99
C TYR A 49 16.30 5.44 21.28
N ASP A 50 15.34 5.41 22.20
CA ASP A 50 15.52 5.92 23.56
C ASP A 50 15.93 4.78 24.50
N VAL A 51 17.17 4.88 24.99
CA VAL A 51 17.76 3.91 25.93
C VAL A 51 17.07 3.95 27.29
N SER A 52 16.52 5.09 27.69
CA SER A 52 15.96 5.29 29.03
C SER A 52 14.59 4.63 29.18
N SER A 53 13.78 4.68 28.12
CA SER A 53 12.44 4.08 28.06
C SER A 53 12.41 2.74 27.32
N GLU A 54 13.54 2.29 26.76
CA GLU A 54 13.64 1.11 25.90
C GLU A 54 12.61 1.12 24.76
N THR A 55 12.40 2.29 24.15
CA THR A 55 11.41 2.47 23.06
C THR A 55 12.05 2.98 21.79
N ILE A 56 11.61 2.44 20.66
CA ILE A 56 11.96 2.91 19.33
C ILE A 56 10.83 3.81 18.83
N SER A 57 11.16 5.03 18.45
CA SER A 57 10.26 5.98 17.80
C SER A 57 10.51 5.94 16.30
N ILE A 58 9.46 5.68 15.52
CA ILE A 58 9.52 5.67 14.05
C ILE A 58 8.67 6.81 13.54
N TYR A 59 9.29 7.76 12.85
CA TYR A 59 8.66 8.95 12.28
C TYR A 59 8.31 8.69 10.81
N LEU A 60 7.09 9.05 10.45
CA LEU A 60 6.45 8.73 9.18
C LEU A 60 5.83 9.97 8.56
N LEU A 61 5.94 10.09 7.23
CA LEU A 61 5.29 11.10 6.42
C LEU A 61 4.48 10.44 5.30
N ASN A 62 3.18 10.73 5.22
CA ASN A 62 2.40 10.38 4.04
C ASN A 62 2.65 11.41 2.93
N CYS A 63 3.55 11.09 2.01
CA CYS A 63 3.83 11.91 0.83
C CYS A 63 3.08 11.41 -0.42
N GLY A 64 2.16 10.45 -0.24
CA GLY A 64 1.33 9.90 -1.29
C GLY A 64 0.26 10.88 -1.79
N ALA A 65 -0.65 10.36 -2.61
CA ALA A 65 -1.80 11.09 -3.12
C ALA A 65 -3.12 10.57 -2.53
N ILE A 66 -3.10 9.74 -1.49
CA ILE A 66 -4.28 9.19 -0.82
C ILE A 66 -4.30 9.62 0.65
N ASP A 67 -5.50 9.92 1.14
CA ASP A 67 -5.80 10.25 2.52
C ASP A 67 -6.21 8.98 3.30
N ASN A 68 -6.28 9.05 4.63
CA ASN A 68 -6.64 7.94 5.51
C ASN A 68 -5.70 6.71 5.39
N VAL A 69 -4.39 6.92 5.23
CA VAL A 69 -3.41 5.81 5.17
C VAL A 69 -3.22 5.21 6.56
N LYS A 70 -3.50 3.92 6.71
CA LYS A 70 -3.44 3.19 7.99
C LYS A 70 -2.22 2.28 8.07
N ILE A 71 -1.40 2.47 9.09
CA ILE A 71 -0.32 1.53 9.40
C ILE A 71 -0.90 0.38 10.22
N GLN A 72 -1.06 -0.79 9.62
CA GLN A 72 -1.60 -1.97 10.31
C GLN A 72 -0.55 -2.70 11.12
N SER A 73 0.64 -2.91 10.54
CA SER A 73 1.71 -3.68 11.17
C SER A 73 3.08 -3.18 10.73
N ILE A 74 4.06 -3.40 11.59
CA ILE A 74 5.48 -3.16 11.30
C ILE A 74 6.21 -4.49 11.43
N HIS A 75 7.09 -4.76 10.48
CA HIS A 75 7.95 -5.93 10.49
C HIS A 75 9.39 -5.48 10.66
N VAL A 76 10.04 -5.96 11.71
CA VAL A 76 11.48 -5.76 11.94
C VAL A 76 12.12 -7.14 11.91
N ASN A 77 12.92 -7.40 10.86
CA ASN A 77 13.38 -8.74 10.51
C ASN A 77 12.17 -9.71 10.38
N ASP A 78 12.16 -10.82 11.13
CA ASP A 78 11.11 -11.83 11.11
C ASP A 78 10.01 -11.60 12.16
N THR A 79 10.11 -10.51 12.93
CA THR A 79 9.13 -10.17 13.98
C THR A 79 8.14 -9.14 13.47
N GLY A 80 6.87 -9.55 13.33
CA GLY A 80 5.75 -8.67 13.02
C GLY A 80 5.09 -8.14 14.29
N LEU A 81 4.87 -6.83 14.36
CA LEU A 81 4.16 -6.15 15.45
C LEU A 81 2.93 -5.44 14.91
N GLN A 82 1.79 -5.65 15.58
CA GLN A 82 0.57 -4.90 15.30
C GLN A 82 0.68 -3.50 15.91
N ILE A 83 0.29 -2.49 15.15
CA ILE A 83 0.33 -1.10 15.60
C ILE A 83 -0.97 -0.76 16.30
N THR A 84 -0.85 -0.23 17.52
CA THR A 84 -1.99 0.10 18.39
C THR A 84 -2.27 1.59 18.46
N SER A 85 -1.28 2.44 18.18
CA SER A 85 -1.44 3.89 18.25
C SER A 85 -0.48 4.63 17.33
N LEU A 86 -1.02 5.62 16.63
CA LEU A 86 -0.30 6.65 15.90
C LEU A 86 -0.46 8.00 16.62
N ASN A 87 0.64 8.75 16.69
CA ASN A 87 0.69 10.03 17.39
C ASN A 87 1.21 11.13 16.47
N PHE A 88 0.67 12.34 16.61
CA PHE A 88 1.24 13.55 16.02
C PHE A 88 2.60 13.86 16.63
N LEU A 89 3.47 14.58 15.92
CA LEU A 89 4.80 14.97 16.40
C LEU A 89 4.80 15.79 17.70
N ASN A 90 3.66 16.37 18.08
CA ASN A 90 3.47 17.05 19.36
C ASN A 90 3.21 16.11 20.55
N GLY A 91 3.20 14.79 20.33
CA GLY A 91 2.99 13.75 21.34
C GLY A 91 1.54 13.40 21.64
N THR A 92 0.57 13.97 20.92
CA THR A 92 -0.85 13.63 21.08
C THR A 92 -1.27 12.52 20.12
N SER A 93 -2.21 11.68 20.55
CA SER A 93 -2.74 10.59 19.70
C SER A 93 -3.55 11.17 18.53
N ILE A 94 -3.36 10.60 17.34
CA ILE A 94 -4.15 10.97 16.16
C ILE A 94 -5.55 10.35 16.30
N PRO A 95 -6.66 11.12 16.29
CA PRO A 95 -7.98 10.60 16.63
C PRO A 95 -8.52 9.46 15.75
N ASP A 96 -8.30 9.52 14.44
CA ASP A 96 -8.74 8.58 13.40
C ASP A 96 -7.73 7.45 13.12
N GLN A 97 -6.51 7.57 13.67
CA GLN A 97 -5.44 6.58 13.58
C GLN A 97 -5.00 6.32 12.13
N ASP A 98 -4.99 7.35 11.30
CA ASP A 98 -4.44 7.35 9.96
C ASP A 98 -3.53 8.57 9.72
N LEU A 99 -2.91 8.60 8.54
CA LEU A 99 -2.19 9.75 8.02
C LEU A 99 -2.88 10.21 6.74
N ASP A 100 -3.39 11.43 6.75
CA ASP A 100 -3.83 12.10 5.53
C ASP A 100 -2.65 12.62 4.70
N ARG A 101 -2.93 13.06 3.48
CA ARG A 101 -1.88 13.55 2.58
C ARG A 101 -1.12 14.73 3.19
N GLY A 102 0.19 14.58 3.29
CA GLY A 102 1.11 15.57 3.83
C GLY A 102 1.15 15.61 5.35
N GLU A 103 0.47 14.68 6.03
CA GLU A 103 0.55 14.56 7.47
C GLU A 103 1.75 13.73 7.93
N GLU A 104 2.25 14.12 9.10
CA GLU A 104 3.36 13.50 9.80
C GLU A 104 2.85 12.88 11.10
N GLY A 105 3.39 11.71 11.42
CA GLY A 105 3.12 11.04 12.68
C GLY A 105 4.26 10.15 13.09
N TYR A 106 4.17 9.61 14.30
CA TYR A 106 5.14 8.66 14.79
C TYR A 106 4.50 7.52 15.58
N LEU A 107 5.22 6.41 15.57
CA LEU A 107 4.87 5.17 16.24
C LEU A 107 5.91 4.87 17.30
N LEU A 108 5.46 4.30 18.42
CA LEU A 108 6.33 3.84 19.49
C LEU A 108 6.31 2.32 19.53
N LEU A 109 7.49 1.72 19.40
CA LEU A 109 7.69 0.29 19.53
C LEU A 109 8.50 0.01 20.80
N PRO A 110 7.94 -0.70 21.79
CA PRO A 110 8.71 -1.15 22.93
C PRO A 110 9.72 -2.21 22.49
N CYS A 111 10.98 -2.09 22.91
CA CYS A 111 12.05 -2.99 22.50
C CYS A 111 11.78 -4.45 22.92
N GLY A 112 11.13 -4.66 24.07
CA GLY A 112 10.70 -5.98 24.53
C GLY A 112 9.66 -6.66 23.62
N ALA A 113 9.04 -5.94 22.69
CA ALA A 113 8.12 -6.53 21.71
C ALA A 113 8.83 -7.04 20.44
N LEU A 114 10.14 -6.78 20.30
CA LEU A 114 10.96 -7.26 19.18
C LEU A 114 11.73 -8.55 19.50
N THR A 115 11.49 -9.19 20.65
CA THR A 115 12.14 -10.44 21.05
C THR A 115 11.34 -11.65 20.61
N ALA A 116 11.46 -12.07 19.35
CA ALA A 116 11.27 -13.45 18.91
C ALA A 116 11.78 -13.62 17.47
N GLY A 117 13.04 -14.05 17.36
CA GLY A 117 13.67 -14.64 16.19
C GLY A 117 14.68 -15.67 16.68
#